data_AF-A0A970A191-F1
#
_entry.id   AF-A0A970A191-F1
#
_cell.length_a   1.000
_cell.length_b   1.000
_cell.length_c   1.000
_cell.angle_alpha   90.00
_cell.angle_beta   90.00
_cell.angle_gamma   90.00
#
_symmetry.space_group_name_H-M   'P 1'
#
loop_
_entity.id
_entity.type
_entity.pdbx_description
1 polymer ?
#
loop_
_entity_poly.entity_id
_entity_poly.type
_entity_poly.pdbx_seq_one_letter_code
_entity_poly.pdbx_strand_id
1 'polypeptide(L)'
;MQLEGIWTGVLFIDKLRQFIEDEFFQIEILPIGTDKVIVATVKEQGQRESLSPDKETITYRATGRIDSESGEIRLVYETRSSLAGKEAQSVELIAKVNEKTGTMKGHYRLMSQADPQASFILRKTEKEPL
;
A
#
# COMPACT_ATOMS: atom_id res chain seq x y z
N MET A 1 -6.49 19.03 -1.28
CA MET A 1 -6.02 17.64 -1.08
C MET A 1 -7.03 16.66 -1.66
N GLN A 2 -6.91 16.23 -2.91
CA GLN A 2 -7.69 15.08 -3.40
C GLN A 2 -6.85 13.82 -3.23
N LEU A 3 -6.81 13.33 -1.98
CA LEU A 3 -6.21 12.04 -1.63
C LEU A 3 -7.00 10.88 -2.24
N GLU A 4 -8.30 11.07 -2.40
CA GLU A 4 -9.25 10.16 -3.02
C GLU A 4 -8.82 9.74 -4.43
N GLY A 5 -9.06 8.48 -4.76
CA GLY A 5 -8.74 7.89 -6.05
C GLY A 5 -7.78 6.72 -5.96
N ILE A 6 -7.32 6.29 -7.13
CA ILE A 6 -6.47 5.11 -7.29
C ILE A 6 -5.01 5.56 -7.38
N TRP A 7 -4.17 4.93 -6.58
CA TRP A 7 -2.73 5.12 -6.54
C TRP A 7 -2.06 3.81 -6.90
N THR A 8 -1.29 3.77 -8.00
CA THR A 8 -0.64 2.54 -8.49
C THR A 8 0.86 2.74 -8.59
N GLY A 9 1.61 1.68 -8.33
CA GLY A 9 3.05 1.68 -8.48
C GLY A 9 3.64 0.38 -7.96
N VAL A 10 4.75 0.52 -7.25
CA VAL A 10 5.60 -0.62 -6.88
C VAL A 10 5.94 -0.59 -5.40
N LEU A 11 5.96 -1.77 -4.79
CA LEU A 11 6.52 -2.03 -3.48
C LEU A 11 7.95 -2.61 -3.62
N PHE A 12 8.92 -1.90 -3.04
CA PHE A 12 10.34 -2.23 -3.04
C PHE A 12 10.72 -2.88 -1.70
N ILE A 13 10.97 -4.20 -1.71
CA ILE A 13 11.28 -4.95 -0.49
C ILE A 13 12.76 -4.80 -0.14
N ASP A 14 13.06 -4.01 0.89
CA ASP A 14 14.42 -3.53 1.17
C ASP A 14 15.40 -4.65 1.58
N LYS A 15 14.90 -5.77 2.15
CA LYS A 15 15.71 -6.95 2.51
C LYS A 15 15.90 -7.95 1.35
N LEU A 16 15.21 -7.77 0.22
CA LEU A 16 15.18 -8.71 -0.90
C LEU A 16 15.52 -8.05 -2.25
N ARG A 17 16.04 -6.82 -2.26
CA ARG A 17 16.47 -6.08 -3.46
C ARG A 17 17.43 -6.83 -4.40
N GLN A 18 18.07 -7.91 -3.94
CA GLN A 18 18.98 -8.73 -4.75
C GLN A 18 18.31 -9.99 -5.33
N PHE A 19 17.07 -10.31 -4.94
CA PHE A 19 16.42 -11.61 -5.18
C PHE A 19 14.94 -11.55 -5.56
N ILE A 20 14.24 -10.41 -5.41
CA ILE A 20 12.81 -10.30 -5.74
C ILE A 20 12.56 -9.11 -6.66
N GLU A 21 11.80 -9.36 -7.73
CA GLU A 21 11.24 -8.35 -8.61
C GLU A 21 10.12 -7.56 -7.90
N ASP A 22 10.23 -6.24 -7.95
CA ASP A 22 9.19 -5.24 -7.68
C ASP A 22 7.75 -5.77 -7.73
N GLU A 23 7.03 -5.72 -6.59
CA GLU A 23 5.63 -6.15 -6.52
C GLU A 23 4.70 -5.02 -6.96
N PHE A 24 3.70 -5.34 -7.79
CA PHE A 24 2.68 -4.35 -8.13
C PHE A 24 1.87 -4.03 -6.88
N PHE A 25 1.74 -2.74 -6.62
CA PHE A 25 1.08 -2.23 -5.43
C PHE A 25 0.08 -1.15 -5.81
N GLN A 26 -1.14 -1.29 -5.31
CA GLN A 26 -2.20 -0.32 -5.53
C GLN A 26 -2.92 0.01 -4.22
N ILE A 27 -3.18 1.30 -4.02
CA ILE A 27 -4.02 1.82 -2.94
C ILE A 27 -5.17 2.61 -3.57
N GLU A 28 -6.39 2.16 -3.39
CA GLU A 28 -7.60 2.91 -3.74
C GLU A 28 -8.17 3.56 -2.49
N ILE A 29 -8.14 4.88 -2.42
CA ILE A 29 -8.67 5.65 -1.29
C ILE A 29 -10.08 6.10 -1.63
N LEU A 30 -11.05 5.65 -0.81
CA LEU A 30 -12.46 6.00 -0.95
C LEU A 30 -12.71 7.46 -0.53
N PRO A 31 -13.88 8.03 -0.90
CA PRO A 31 -14.27 9.37 -0.46
C PRO A 31 -14.17 9.54 1.05
N ILE A 32 -13.51 10.61 1.49
CA ILE A 32 -13.20 10.85 2.90
C ILE A 32 -14.32 11.68 3.50
N GLY A 33 -15.01 11.11 4.49
CA GLY A 33 -16.08 11.77 5.23
C GLY A 33 -15.57 12.87 6.16
N THR A 34 -16.52 13.54 6.84
CA THR A 34 -16.24 14.63 7.78
C THR A 34 -15.46 14.18 9.03
N ASP A 35 -15.43 12.88 9.32
CA ASP A 35 -14.70 12.26 10.42
C ASP A 35 -13.18 12.11 10.16
N LYS A 36 -12.72 12.48 8.94
CA LYS A 36 -11.33 12.37 8.48
C LYS A 36 -10.77 10.94 8.57
N VAL A 37 -11.66 9.94 8.63
CA VAL A 37 -11.26 8.53 8.58
C VAL A 37 -11.03 8.17 7.12
N ILE A 38 -9.86 7.62 6.83
CA ILE A 38 -9.54 7.09 5.52
C ILE A 38 -9.97 5.63 5.49
N VAL A 39 -10.75 5.27 4.47
CA VAL A 39 -11.00 3.87 4.11
C VAL A 39 -10.36 3.64 2.76
N ALA A 40 -9.59 2.56 2.65
CA ALA A 40 -8.88 2.22 1.43
C ALA A 40 -8.94 0.72 1.12
N THR A 41 -8.78 0.40 -0.16
CA THR A 41 -8.53 -0.94 -0.65
C THR A 41 -7.07 -1.03 -1.07
N VAL A 42 -6.33 -1.97 -0.50
CA VAL A 42 -4.93 -2.24 -0.86
C VAL A 42 -4.89 -3.51 -1.71
N LYS A 43 -4.23 -3.46 -2.86
CA LYS A 43 -4.00 -4.63 -3.71
C LYS A 43 -2.51 -4.86 -3.87
N GLU A 44 -2.12 -6.11 -3.65
CA GLU A 44 -0.75 -6.60 -3.79
C GLU A 44 -0.75 -7.71 -4.84
N GLN A 45 0.18 -7.65 -5.79
CA GLN A 45 0.40 -8.72 -6.75
C GLN A 45 1.90 -9.00 -6.82
N GLY A 46 2.30 -10.11 -6.19
CA GLY A 46 3.67 -10.58 -6.17
C GLY A 46 4.11 -11.08 -7.55
N GLN A 47 5.35 -10.74 -7.95
CA GLN A 47 5.99 -11.36 -9.11
C GLN A 47 6.78 -12.58 -8.61
N ARG A 48 6.26 -13.80 -8.80
CA ARG A 48 7.02 -15.02 -8.53
C ARG A 48 8.00 -15.27 -9.68
N GLU A 49 9.18 -15.80 -9.37
CA GLU A 49 10.20 -16.27 -10.34
C GLU A 49 9.70 -17.39 -11.31
N SER A 50 8.48 -17.90 -11.13
CA SER A 50 7.96 -19.04 -11.88
C SER A 50 7.06 -18.61 -13.03
N LEU A 51 7.24 -19.29 -14.18
CA LEU A 51 6.44 -19.28 -15.42
C LEU A 51 4.94 -19.62 -15.26
N SER A 52 4.36 -19.36 -14.09
CA SER A 52 2.94 -19.53 -13.79
C SER A 52 2.17 -18.34 -14.38
N PRO A 53 1.23 -18.56 -15.32
CA PRO A 53 0.52 -17.46 -15.98
C PRO A 53 -0.43 -16.69 -15.04
N ASP A 54 -0.80 -17.27 -13.89
CA ASP A 54 -1.74 -16.66 -12.95
C ASP A 54 -1.02 -16.02 -11.76
N LYS A 55 -0.74 -14.71 -11.88
CA LYS A 55 -0.29 -13.88 -10.77
C LYS A 55 -1.48 -13.58 -9.83
N GLU A 56 -1.56 -14.30 -8.71
CA GLU A 56 -2.60 -14.08 -7.71
C GLU A 56 -2.54 -12.64 -7.17
N THR A 57 -3.66 -11.92 -7.27
CA THR A 57 -3.82 -10.59 -6.70
C THR A 57 -4.54 -10.72 -5.37
N ILE A 58 -3.90 -10.27 -4.29
CA ILE A 58 -4.50 -10.27 -2.96
C ILE A 58 -5.06 -8.88 -2.68
N THR A 59 -6.27 -8.82 -2.12
CA THR A 59 -6.96 -7.57 -1.81
C THR A 59 -7.23 -7.47 -0.31
N TYR A 60 -6.90 -6.33 0.28
CA TYR A 60 -7.10 -6.03 1.70
C TYR A 60 -7.92 -4.76 1.88
N ARG A 61 -8.66 -4.73 2.98
CA ARG A 61 -9.34 -3.51 3.44
C ARG A 61 -8.46 -2.83 4.47
N ALA A 62 -8.11 -1.58 4.21
CA ALA A 62 -7.32 -0.74 5.11
C ALA A 62 -8.15 0.41 5.67
N THR A 63 -7.84 0.82 6.90
CA THR A 63 -8.41 1.99 7.54
C THR A 63 -7.32 2.84 8.14
N GLY A 64 -7.52 4.15 8.19
CA GLY A 64 -6.46 5.04 8.62
C GLY A 64 -6.87 6.48 8.84
N ARG A 65 -5.87 7.32 9.05
CA ARG A 65 -6.02 8.76 9.30
C ARG A 65 -4.84 9.54 8.72
N ILE A 66 -5.04 10.84 8.58
CA ILE A 66 -3.96 11.79 8.31
C ILE A 66 -3.47 12.33 9.65
N ASP A 67 -2.17 12.22 9.88
CA ASP A 67 -1.49 12.89 10.98
C ASP A 67 -1.52 14.41 10.75
N SER A 68 -2.11 15.14 11.70
CA SER A 68 -2.30 16.59 11.56
C SER A 68 -1.02 17.40 11.66
N GLU A 69 0.03 16.86 12.26
CA GLU A 69 1.31 17.55 12.44
C GLU A 69 2.25 17.28 11.27
N SER A 70 2.40 16.00 10.88
CA SER A 70 3.34 15.60 9.83
C SER A 70 2.74 15.61 8.43
N GLY A 71 1.40 15.63 8.32
CA GLY A 71 0.66 15.46 7.07
C GLY A 71 0.75 14.03 6.50
N GLU A 72 1.26 13.07 7.28
CA GLU A 72 1.42 11.69 6.86
C GLU A 72 0.08 10.95 6.89
N ILE A 73 -0.14 10.14 5.87
CA ILE A 73 -1.23 9.19 5.83
C ILE A 73 -0.75 7.91 6.50
N ARG A 74 -1.51 7.42 7.47
CA ARG A 74 -1.29 6.13 8.11
C ARG A 74 -2.47 5.23 7.83
N LEU A 75 -2.25 4.12 7.13
CA LEU A 75 -3.25 3.09 6.84
C LEU A 75 -2.86 1.79 7.54
N VAL A 76 -3.83 1.07 8.09
CA VAL A 76 -3.64 -0.22 8.75
C VAL A 76 -4.57 -1.27 8.15
N TYR A 77 -4.05 -2.46 7.88
CA TYR A 77 -4.81 -3.64 7.46
C TYR A 77 -4.19 -4.93 8.00
N GLU A 78 -4.98 -6.00 8.00
CA GLU A 78 -4.53 -7.34 8.38
C GLU A 78 -4.14 -8.14 7.14
N THR A 79 -2.88 -8.58 7.05
CA THR A 79 -2.44 -9.54 6.05
C THR A 79 -2.57 -10.97 6.57
N ARG A 80 -2.94 -11.90 5.70
CA ARG A 80 -2.94 -13.33 6.01
C ARG A 80 -1.66 -13.93 5.48
N SER A 81 -0.94 -14.65 6.33
CA SER A 81 0.22 -15.40 5.87
C SER A 81 -0.20 -16.47 4.87
N SER A 82 0.54 -16.60 3.77
CA SER A 82 0.38 -17.70 2.80
C SER A 82 0.82 -19.06 3.36
N LEU A 83 1.45 -19.08 4.53
CA LEU A 83 1.88 -20.30 5.23
C LEU A 83 0.78 -20.76 6.20
N ALA A 84 0.31 -22.00 6.00
CA ALA A 84 -0.69 -22.62 6.87
C ALA A 84 -0.24 -22.62 8.35
N GLY A 85 -1.12 -22.16 9.25
CA GLY A 85 -0.87 -22.14 10.70
C GLY A 85 -0.22 -20.86 11.24
N LYS A 86 0.09 -19.87 10.40
CA LYS A 86 0.51 -18.54 10.87
C LYS A 86 -0.68 -17.61 11.09
N GLU A 87 -0.65 -16.87 12.19
CA GLU A 87 -1.65 -15.86 12.51
C GLU A 87 -1.61 -14.69 11.53
N ALA A 88 -2.74 -13.99 11.41
CA ALA A 88 -2.80 -12.74 10.67
C ALA A 88 -1.85 -11.70 11.29
N GLN A 89 -1.27 -10.85 10.45
CA GLN A 89 -0.35 -9.81 10.90
C GLN A 89 -0.89 -8.44 10.51
N SER A 90 -0.88 -7.52 11.48
CA SER A 90 -1.20 -6.13 11.23
C SER A 90 -0.05 -5.44 10.48
N VAL A 91 -0.41 -4.79 9.37
CA VAL A 91 0.47 -3.99 8.54
C VAL A 91 0.11 -2.52 8.70
N GLU A 92 1.11 -1.66 8.84
CA GLU A 92 1.00 -0.22 8.77
C GLU A 92 1.68 0.30 7.50
N LEU A 93 0.98 1.13 6.73
CA LEU A 93 1.53 1.93 5.64
C LEU A 93 1.60 3.38 6.11
N ILE A 94 2.78 4.00 6.02
CA ILE A 94 2.98 5.41 6.33
C ILE A 94 3.46 6.12 5.08
N ALA A 95 2.75 7.15 4.62
CA ALA A 95 3.06 7.84 3.36
C ALA A 95 2.87 9.34 3.40
N LYS A 96 3.59 10.04 2.51
CA LYS A 96 3.35 11.44 2.15
C LYS A 96 2.94 11.55 0.70
N VAL A 97 1.98 12.43 0.43
CA VAL A 97 1.55 12.78 -0.92
C VAL A 97 2.26 14.05 -1.37
N ASN A 98 2.83 14.00 -2.57
CA ASN A 98 3.36 15.15 -3.27
C ASN A 98 2.38 15.53 -4.39
N GLU A 99 1.56 16.55 -4.13
CA GLU A 99 0.51 17.02 -5.04
C GLU A 99 1.07 17.54 -6.37
N LYS A 100 2.24 18.21 -6.35
CA LYS A 100 2.86 18.75 -7.57
C LYS A 100 3.21 17.68 -8.60
N THR A 101 3.46 16.46 -8.13
CA THR A 101 3.91 15.35 -8.96
C THR A 101 2.86 14.26 -9.09
N GLY A 102 1.72 14.37 -8.37
CA GLY A 102 0.74 13.31 -8.27
C GLY A 102 1.31 12.00 -7.72
N THR A 103 2.31 12.07 -6.82
CA THR A 103 2.97 10.88 -6.25
C THR A 103 2.67 10.69 -4.78
N MET A 104 2.60 9.44 -4.34
CA MET A 104 2.57 9.04 -2.94
C MET A 104 3.78 8.18 -2.66
N LYS A 105 4.55 8.53 -1.63
CA LYS A 105 5.74 7.79 -1.23
C LYS A 105 5.65 7.42 0.23
N GLY A 106 6.04 6.21 0.55
CA GLY A 106 5.89 5.71 1.90
C GLY A 106 6.63 4.42 2.16
N HIS A 107 6.35 3.88 3.34
CA HIS A 107 6.92 2.64 3.80
C HIS A 107 5.84 1.70 4.30
N TYR A 108 6.10 0.42 4.12
CA TYR A 108 5.35 -0.69 4.64
C TYR A 108 6.06 -1.22 5.88
N ARG A 109 5.30 -1.43 6.95
CA ARG A 109 5.80 -2.02 8.19
C ARG A 109 4.83 -3.04 8.78
N LEU A 110 5.30 -4.23 9.14
CA LEU A 110 4.63 -5.12 10.08
C LEU A 110 4.64 -4.47 11.46
N MET A 111 3.48 -4.26 12.08
CA MET A 111 3.38 -3.59 13.38
C MET A 111 4.12 -4.33 14.51
N SER A 112 4.39 -5.63 14.33
CA SER A 112 5.23 -6.43 15.23
C SER A 112 6.72 -6.16 15.11
N GLN A 113 7.17 -5.36 14.13
CA GLN A 113 8.57 -5.02 13.88
C GLN A 113 8.76 -3.51 13.97
N ALA A 114 9.90 -3.07 14.51
CA ALA A 114 10.19 -1.64 14.65
C ALA A 114 10.55 -0.99 13.29
N ASP A 115 11.35 -1.70 12.50
CA ASP A 115 11.88 -1.20 11.23
C ASP A 115 10.90 -1.46 10.07
N PRO A 116 10.85 -0.59 9.05
CA PRO A 116 10.16 -0.87 7.79
C PRO A 116 10.73 -2.11 7.07
N GLN A 117 9.87 -2.86 6.38
CA GLN A 117 10.29 -3.99 5.52
C GLN A 117 10.39 -3.60 4.06
N ALA A 118 9.63 -2.59 3.63
CA ALA A 118 9.60 -2.15 2.26
C ALA A 118 9.29 -0.65 2.14
N SER A 119 9.66 -0.08 1.01
CA SER A 119 9.28 1.27 0.60
C SER A 119 8.39 1.20 -0.64
N PHE A 120 7.57 2.20 -0.90
CA PHE A 120 6.76 2.25 -2.11
C PHE A 120 6.71 3.64 -2.70
N ILE A 121 6.50 3.68 -4.02
CA ILE A 121 6.23 4.89 -4.77
C ILE A 121 5.04 4.61 -5.67
N LEU A 122 3.97 5.37 -5.47
CA LEU A 122 2.73 5.27 -6.23
C LEU A 122 2.49 6.57 -6.99
N ARG A 123 1.82 6.45 -8.13
CA ARG A 123 1.31 7.58 -8.93
C ARG A 123 -0.20 7.53 -8.91
N LYS A 124 -0.83 8.70 -8.84
CA LYS A 124 -2.27 8.81 -8.97
C LYS A 124 -2.67 8.44 -10.40
N THR A 125 -3.55 7.47 -10.56
CA THR A 125 -4.18 7.14 -11.83
C THR A 125 -5.38 8.05 -11.99
N GLU A 126 -5.32 9.00 -12.92
CA GLU A 126 -6.51 9.73 -13.34
C GLU A 126 -7.37 8.76 -14.15
N LYS A 127 -8.64 8.56 -13.76
CA LYS A 127 -9.59 7.90 -14.66
C LYS A 127 -9.71 8.82 -15.87
N GLU A 128 -9.33 8.34 -17.05
CA GLU A 128 -9.75 9.01 -18.28
C GLU A 128 -11.29 9.15 -18.23
N PRO A 129 -11.85 10.35 -18.45
CA PRO A 129 -13.28 10.48 -18.61
C PRO A 129 -13.68 9.65 -19.84
N LEU A 130 -14.56 8.67 -19.60
CA LEU A 130 -15.25 7.91 -20.65
C LEU A 130 -16.06 8.85 -21.56
#